data_AF-A0A929AYE5-F1
#
_entry.id   AF-A0A929AYE5-F1
#
_cell.length_a   1.000
_cell.length_b   1.000
_cell.length_c   1.000
_cell.angle_alpha   90.00
_cell.angle_beta   90.00
_cell.angle_gamma   90.00
#
_symmetry.space_group_name_H-M   'P 1'
#
loop_
_entity.id
_entity.type
_entity.pdbx_description
1 polymer ?
#
loop_
_entity_poly.entity_id
_entity_poly.type
_entity_poly.pdbx_seq_one_letter_code
_entity_poly.pdbx_strand_id
1 'polypeptide(L)'
;MSKVLYMLIGPKGAGKTYIGTLINTHTDIRFIRVEPIWLSLQAGEDGWKKVEQIIDTAFNSHSKIAIKSLGAGEEFGKFHTSLEKKYTRELPAPETRRGV
;
A
#
# COMPACT_ATOMS: atom_id res chain seq x y z
N MET A 1 -15.02 8.44 10.15
CA MET A 1 -13.60 8.16 10.48
C MET A 1 -12.76 8.40 9.24
N SER A 2 -11.59 9.00 9.37
CA SER A 2 -10.67 9.20 8.23
C SER A 2 -10.13 7.86 7.73
N LYS A 3 -10.05 7.70 6.41
CA LYS A 3 -9.42 6.55 5.76
C LYS A 3 -7.95 6.87 5.49
N VAL A 4 -7.04 6.05 6.02
CA VAL A 4 -5.59 6.24 5.88
C VAL A 4 -4.98 5.06 5.13
N LEU A 5 -4.23 5.36 4.07
CA LEU A 5 -3.50 4.37 3.28
C LEU A 5 -1.99 4.58 3.45
N TYR A 6 -1.32 3.60 4.04
CA TYR A 6 0.14 3.54 4.14
C TYR A 6 0.71 2.76 2.94
N MET A 7 1.76 3.30 2.32
CA MET A 7 2.44 2.65 1.19
C MET A 7 3.89 2.34 1.56
N LEU A 8 4.20 1.05 1.69
CA LEU A 8 5.59 0.59 1.83
C LEU A 8 6.22 0.55 0.43
N ILE A 9 7.12 1.49 0.15
CA ILE A 9 7.80 1.64 -1.14
C ILE A 9 9.30 1.32 -0.97
N GLY A 10 9.89 0.60 -1.92
CA GLY A 10 11.33 0.35 -1.95
C GLY A 10 11.71 -0.84 -2.84
N PRO A 11 13.00 -1.13 -3.02
CA PRO A 11 13.47 -2.17 -3.93
C PRO A 11 13.11 -3.58 -3.45
N LYS A 12 13.14 -4.57 -4.36
CA LYS A 12 13.00 -5.99 -4.00
C LYS A 12 14.09 -6.35 -2.96
N GLY A 13 13.73 -7.14 -1.96
CA GLY A 13 14.65 -7.53 -0.88
C GLY A 13 14.73 -6.55 0.31
N ALA A 14 14.18 -5.33 0.23
CA ALA A 14 14.23 -4.35 1.32
C ALA A 14 13.34 -4.66 2.55
N GLY A 15 12.95 -5.91 2.79
CA GLY A 15 12.21 -6.28 4.01
C GLY A 15 10.75 -5.81 4.12
N LYS A 16 10.18 -5.12 3.12
CA LYS A 16 8.78 -4.61 3.16
C LYS A 16 7.73 -5.67 3.51
N THR A 17 7.90 -6.90 3.04
CA THR A 17 7.00 -8.00 3.38
C THR A 17 7.08 -8.35 4.87
N TYR A 18 8.28 -8.34 5.45
CA TYR A 18 8.50 -8.57 6.88
C TYR A 18 7.88 -7.44 7.70
N ILE A 19 8.19 -6.18 7.39
CA ILE A 19 7.61 -5.00 8.06
C ILE A 19 6.09 -4.99 7.95
N GLY A 20 5.52 -5.23 6.77
CA GLY A 20 4.07 -5.29 6.59
C GLY A 20 3.41 -6.42 7.40
N THR A 21 4.10 -7.54 7.61
CA THR A 21 3.62 -8.63 8.48
C THR A 21 3.60 -8.20 9.94
N LEU A 22 4.65 -7.51 10.40
CA LEU A 22 4.69 -6.95 11.76
C LEU A 22 3.59 -5.91 11.98
N ILE A 23 3.38 -5.00 11.02
CA ILE A 23 2.29 -4.01 11.05
C ILE A 23 0.94 -4.72 11.22
N ASN A 24 0.64 -5.73 10.40
CA ASN A 24 -0.63 -6.45 10.48
C ASN A 24 -0.82 -7.23 11.79
N THR A 25 0.28 -7.65 12.43
CA THR A 25 0.24 -8.47 13.64
C THR A 25 0.15 -7.63 14.91
N HIS A 26 0.78 -6.45 14.91
CA HIS A 26 0.99 -5.65 16.12
C HIS A 26 0.24 -4.31 16.12
N THR A 27 -0.56 -4.02 15.09
CA THR A 27 -1.34 -2.77 14.99
C THR A 27 -2.76 -3.05 14.48
N ASP A 28 -3.61 -2.03 14.49
CA ASP A 28 -4.94 -2.04 13.88
C ASP A 28 -4.91 -1.84 12.35
N ILE A 29 -3.72 -1.80 11.74
CA ILE A 29 -3.54 -1.54 10.31
C ILE A 29 -3.61 -2.85 9.53
N ARG A 30 -4.57 -2.94 8.60
CA ARG A 30 -4.70 -4.09 7.71
C ARG A 30 -3.62 -4.06 6.62
N PHE A 31 -2.74 -5.06 6.60
CA PHE A 31 -1.76 -5.17 5.51
C PHE A 31 -2.28 -6.03 4.35
N ILE A 32 -2.19 -5.49 3.14
CA ILE A 32 -2.56 -6.16 1.90
C ILE A 32 -1.31 -6.42 1.07
N ARG A 33 -1.07 -7.68 0.75
CA ARG A 33 -0.03 -8.11 -0.18
C ARG A 33 -0.56 -7.94 -1.59
N VAL A 34 0.07 -7.10 -2.40
CA VAL A 34 -0.35 -6.91 -3.81
C VAL A 34 0.12 -8.04 -4.73
N GLU A 35 1.20 -8.74 -4.38
CA GLU A 35 1.82 -9.79 -5.21
C GLU A 35 0.85 -10.93 -5.58
N PRO A 36 0.04 -11.48 -4.64
CA PRO A 36 -0.98 -12.47 -4.99
C PRO A 36 -2.08 -11.93 -5.93
N ILE A 37 -2.36 -10.62 -5.89
CA ILE A 37 -3.34 -10.00 -6.79
C ILE A 37 -2.83 -10.10 -8.22
N TRP A 38 -1.57 -9.72 -8.45
CA TRP A 38 -0.90 -9.83 -9.75
C TRP A 38 -0.85 -11.26 -10.27
N LEU A 39 -0.53 -12.22 -9.40
CA LEU A 39 -0.49 -13.65 -9.75
C LEU A 39 -1.87 -14.23 -10.08
N SER A 40 -2.95 -13.57 -9.65
CA SER A 40 -4.34 -13.99 -9.90
C SER A 40 -4.98 -13.32 -11.12
N LEU A 41 -4.23 -12.49 -11.86
CA LEU A 41 -4.78 -11.77 -13.01
C LEU A 41 -5.02 -12.70 -14.18
N GLN A 42 -6.18 -12.53 -14.82
CA GLN A 42 -6.46 -13.12 -16.12
C GLN A 42 -6.00 -12.18 -17.24
N ALA A 43 -5.82 -12.71 -18.45
CA ALA A 43 -5.43 -11.92 -19.60
C ALA A 43 -6.47 -10.80 -19.87
N GLY A 44 -5.97 -9.57 -20.06
CA GLY A 44 -6.83 -8.39 -20.28
C GLY A 44 -7.35 -7.71 -19.00
N GLU A 45 -7.08 -8.26 -17.82
CA GLU A 45 -7.43 -7.59 -16.56
C GLU A 45 -6.46 -6.45 -16.21
N ASP A 46 -7.02 -5.35 -15.70
CA ASP A 46 -6.24 -4.26 -15.12
C ASP A 46 -5.92 -4.56 -13.65
N GLY A 47 -4.66 -4.91 -13.39
CA GLY A 47 -4.19 -5.22 -12.05
C GLY A 47 -4.23 -4.04 -11.08
N TRP A 48 -4.01 -2.82 -11.55
CA TRP A 48 -4.08 -1.63 -10.70
C TRP A 48 -5.51 -1.35 -10.25
N LYS A 49 -6.47 -1.48 -11.16
CA LYS A 49 -7.89 -1.39 -10.83
C LYS A 49 -8.31 -2.45 -9.82
N LYS A 50 -7.81 -3.69 -9.95
CA LYS A 50 -8.09 -4.78 -9.00
C LYS A 50 -7.50 -4.52 -7.61
N VAL A 51 -6.27 -3.99 -7.56
CA VAL A 51 -5.65 -3.54 -6.31
C VAL A 51 -6.49 -2.44 -5.65
N GLU A 52 -6.92 -1.44 -6.41
CA GLU A 52 -7.74 -0.33 -5.91
C GLU A 52 -9.08 -0.82 -5.36
N GLN A 53 -9.77 -1.74 -6.05
CA GLN A 53 -11.03 -2.34 -5.58
C GLN A 53 -10.86 -3.12 -4.27
N ILE A 54 -9.73 -3.82 -4.11
CA ILE A 54 -9.42 -4.56 -2.88
C ILE A 54 -9.15 -3.60 -1.72
N ILE A 55 -8.47 -2.48 -1.97
CA ILE A 55 -8.27 -1.40 -0.99
C ILE A 55 -9.63 -0.80 -0.59
N ASP A 56 -10.46 -0.44 -1.57
CA ASP A 56 -11.81 0.10 -1.35
C ASP A 56 -12.67 -0.85 -0.50
N THR A 57 -12.64 -2.15 -0.81
CA THR A 57 -13.36 -3.18 -0.06
C THR A 57 -12.85 -3.30 1.37
N ALA A 58 -11.54 -3.29 1.58
CA ALA A 58 -10.95 -3.39 2.91
C ALA A 58 -11.28 -2.16 3.77
N PHE A 59 -11.46 -0.98 3.17
CA PHE A 59 -11.87 0.23 3.87
C PHE A 59 -13.32 0.20 4.38
N ASN A 60 -14.12 -0.81 4.01
CA ASN A 60 -15.46 -1.02 4.58
C ASN A 60 -15.40 -1.53 6.02
N SER A 61 -14.30 -2.17 6.43
CA SER A 61 -14.14 -2.78 7.77
C SER A 61 -12.91 -2.30 8.52
N HIS A 62 -11.97 -1.59 7.86
CA HIS A 62 -10.76 -1.06 8.47
C HIS A 62 -10.61 0.42 8.13
N SER A 63 -10.17 1.25 9.07
CA SER A 63 -9.90 2.68 8.82
C SER A 63 -8.45 2.93 8.35
N LYS A 64 -7.54 1.98 8.59
CA LYS A 64 -6.13 2.05 8.23
C LYS A 64 -5.71 0.82 7.44
N ILE A 65 -5.11 1.04 6.28
CA ILE A 65 -4.64 -0.01 5.38
C ILE A 65 -3.19 0.25 5.02
N ALA A 66 -2.39 -0.80 4.90
CA ALA A 66 -1.04 -0.75 4.35
C ALA A 66 -0.92 -1.63 3.11
N ILE A 67 -0.25 -1.15 2.06
CA ILE A 67 0.13 -1.94 0.88
C ILE A 67 1.64 -1.94 0.67
N LYS A 68 2.16 -3.01 0.08
CA LYS A 68 3.54 -3.07 -0.43
C LYS A 68 3.53 -2.73 -1.92
N SER A 69 4.42 -1.84 -2.36
CA SER A 69 4.72 -1.61 -3.77
C SER A 69 6.24 -1.60 -4.00
N LEU A 70 6.67 -1.92 -5.21
CA LEU A 70 8.05 -1.63 -5.65
C LEU A 70 8.26 -0.15 -5.94
N GLY A 71 7.18 0.62 -6.18
CA GLY A 71 7.24 2.03 -6.56
C GLY A 71 7.85 2.26 -7.95
N ALA A 72 7.80 1.25 -8.82
CA ALA A 72 8.43 1.27 -10.13
C ALA A 72 7.39 1.01 -11.24
N GLY A 73 7.63 1.58 -12.42
CA GLY A 73 6.79 1.45 -13.60
C GLY A 73 6.01 2.73 -13.92
N GLU A 74 5.76 2.95 -15.21
CA GLU A 74 5.08 4.14 -15.74
C GLU A 74 3.66 4.30 -15.18
N GLU A 75 2.97 3.18 -14.96
CA GLU A 75 1.60 3.15 -14.42
C GLU A 75 1.54 3.37 -12.90
N PHE A 76 2.67 3.29 -12.18
CA PHE A 76 2.68 3.56 -10.73
C PHE A 76 2.30 5.01 -10.42
N GLY A 77 2.71 5.97 -11.26
CA GLY A 77 2.35 7.38 -11.09
C GLY A 77 0.85 7.63 -11.23
N LYS A 78 0.18 6.97 -12.19
CA LYS A 78 -1.27 7.06 -12.38
C LYS A 78 -2.02 6.42 -11.21
N PHE A 79 -1.59 5.23 -10.78
CA PHE A 79 -2.14 4.56 -9.60
C PHE A 79 -1.99 5.43 -8.35
N HIS A 80 -0.80 5.97 -8.09
CA HIS A 80 -0.55 6.87 -6.96
C HIS A 80 -1.46 8.09 -6.99
N THR A 81 -1.63 8.71 -8.16
CA THR A 81 -2.53 9.87 -8.33
C THR A 81 -4.00 9.51 -8.10
N SER A 82 -4.44 8.32 -8.50
CA SER A 82 -5.80 7.82 -8.21
C SER A 82 -6.04 7.70 -6.70
N LEU A 83 -5.06 7.14 -5.97
CA LEU A 83 -5.15 6.97 -4.52
C LEU A 83 -5.15 8.31 -3.76
N GLU A 84 -4.33 9.28 -4.18
CA GLU A 84 -4.26 10.60 -3.53
C GLU A 84 -5.58 11.38 -3.62
N LYS A 85 -6.40 11.15 -4.65
CA LYS A 85 -7.74 11.74 -4.74
C LYS A 85 -8.74 11.11 -3.77
N LYS A 86 -8.49 9.89 -3.30
CA LYS A 86 -9.45 9.07 -2.55
C LYS A 86 -9.19 9.04 -1.05
N TYR A 87 -7.93 9.14 -0.62
CA TYR A 87 -7.56 8.89 0.77
C TYR A 87 -6.61 9.95 1.34
N THR A 88 -6.68 10.15 2.65
CA THR A 88 -5.75 11.03 3.36
C THR A 88 -4.37 10.39 3.42
N ARG A 89 -3.35 11.16 3.06
CA ARG A 89 -1.95 10.75 3.08
C ARG A 89 -1.32 11.15 4.41
N GLU A 90 -0.75 10.17 5.12
CA GLU A 90 0.23 10.42 6.17
C GLU A 90 1.59 9.93 5.69
N LEU A 91 2.52 10.87 5.46
CA LEU A 91 3.93 10.54 5.33
C LEU A 91 4.50 10.37 6.74
N PRO A 92 5.34 9.36 7.00
CA PRO A 92 6.16 9.39 8.20
C PRO A 92 6.94 10.70 8.17
N ALA A 93 6.87 11.46 9.27
CA ALA A 93 7.60 12.72 9.40
C ALA A 93 9.07 12.49 9.03
N PRO A 94 9.72 13.43 8.30
CA PRO A 94 11.13 13.29 7.98
C PRO A 94 11.89 13.04 9.28
N GLU A 95 12.66 11.95 9.33
CA GLU A 95 13.49 11.65 10.49
C GLU A 95 14.39 12.85 10.74
N THR A 96 14.20 13.50 11.89
CA THR A 96 15.24 14.36 12.45
C THR A 96 16.42 13.45 12.71
N ARG A 97 17.42 13.45 11.82
CA ARG A 97 18.69 12.76 12.05
C ARG A 97 19.23 13.25 13.39
N ARG A 98 19.04 12.48 14.45
CA ARG A 98 19.82 12.67 15.67
C ARG A 98 21.20 12.18 15.30
N GLY A 99 22.12 13.13 15.18
CA GLY A 99 23.53 12.85 14.99
C GLY A 99 23.99 11.85 16.05
N VAL A 100 24.61 10.78 15.56
CA VAL A 100 25.52 9.95 16.33
C VAL A 100 26.90 10.20 15.74
#